data_AF-A0A4Q1KDI0-F1
#
_entry.id   AF-A0A4Q1KDI0-F1
#
_cell.length_a   1.000
_cell.length_b   1.000
_cell.length_c   1.000
_cell.angle_alpha   90.00
_cell.angle_beta   90.00
_cell.angle_gamma   90.00
#
_symmetry.space_group_name_H-M   'P 1'
#
loop_
_entity.id
_entity.type
_entity.pdbx_description
1 polymer ?
#
loop_
_entity_poly.entity_id
_entity_poly.type
_entity_poly.pdbx_seq_one_letter_code
_entity_poly.pdbx_strand_id
1 'polypeptide(L)'
;MKLKQLVAVFSLFFVLSLVSCDKEFSDVGADLVGDEHFGLNTTTYDVTAYNQATGDVQTNDMAIQSLGYYNNPVFGKTKASIVTQLELASTNPKFYAPEAVDSVYMHIPYYTTITDLDDSGAPIYRLDSLLPAFDETNTPKIKLSVFESGYYIQDYDPSTNLQQVQRYYSNQQSEFEAVIANGGQRLNDDNSNPKDATITDYSQNDQFVFSNKPIVFYKTNGDVRETLAPGMYMNLNKSFFQNKFYNAPSGSLLNNNTFKNYFRGLFFKVESASGSDNQGTLARLNITRGTITVVYKDFQSQSAYENSLTDPTIKKVRKKITINLTGRSVNFFDTDYSNPITPNVTLGDERLQIKGGKGSMGVVSLFGGQATSSSPLIQQMKNENWLINEANMIFYIDKTAMTNAPEPNRILLYDLDNHRPVIDYYNDLTTSVSSKYNKVVHSGIISKGTDERGEYYKVRLTNHIRNIVEHDSTNVRLGLVVTENINNVNRAYLKVPFTVGSKQAKYVPAMSVVNPLGTILYGSNSNVPADKRIKLQVYYTKPD
;
A
#
# COMPACT_ATOMS: atom_id res chain seq x y z
N MET A 1 -53.97 15.62 -34.67
CA MET A 1 -52.88 16.51 -35.13
C MET A 1 -51.96 16.93 -33.97
N LYS A 2 -51.46 15.98 -33.14
CA LYS A 2 -50.62 16.32 -31.95
C LYS A 2 -49.49 15.34 -31.62
N LEU A 3 -49.31 14.23 -32.37
CA LEU A 3 -48.23 13.28 -32.12
C LEU A 3 -47.03 13.48 -33.08
N LYS A 4 -47.30 13.78 -34.36
CA LYS A 4 -46.25 14.04 -35.36
C LYS A 4 -45.46 15.35 -35.09
N GLN A 5 -46.12 16.38 -34.56
CA GLN A 5 -45.44 17.62 -34.14
C GLN A 5 -44.63 17.42 -32.85
N LEU A 6 -45.08 16.55 -31.93
CA LEU A 6 -44.33 16.25 -30.70
C LEU A 6 -43.05 15.46 -31.00
N VAL A 7 -43.12 14.49 -31.91
CA VAL A 7 -41.95 13.71 -32.35
C VAL A 7 -40.96 14.60 -33.12
N ALA A 8 -41.43 15.51 -33.97
CA ALA A 8 -40.56 16.44 -34.68
C ALA A 8 -39.84 17.42 -33.72
N VAL A 9 -40.52 17.91 -32.68
CA VAL A 9 -39.91 18.80 -31.67
C VAL A 9 -38.92 18.04 -30.78
N PHE A 10 -39.22 16.79 -30.40
CA PHE A 10 -38.31 15.97 -29.59
C PHE A 10 -37.07 15.51 -30.37
N SER A 11 -37.23 15.17 -31.66
CA SER A 11 -36.10 14.84 -32.53
C SER A 11 -35.23 16.07 -32.85
N LEU A 12 -35.81 17.27 -32.96
CA LEU A 12 -35.04 18.51 -33.13
C LEU A 12 -34.25 18.87 -31.86
N PHE A 13 -34.83 18.66 -30.67
CA PHE A 13 -34.13 18.85 -29.40
C PHE A 13 -33.01 17.80 -29.17
N PHE A 14 -33.22 16.55 -29.61
CA PHE A 14 -32.22 15.50 -29.52
C PHE A 14 -31.04 15.72 -30.48
N VAL A 15 -31.29 16.22 -31.70
CA VAL A 15 -30.24 16.59 -32.65
C VAL A 15 -29.45 17.82 -32.18
N LEU A 16 -30.10 18.80 -31.53
CA LEU A 16 -29.40 19.94 -30.91
C LEU A 16 -28.55 19.54 -29.69
N SER A 17 -28.91 18.48 -28.96
CA SER A 17 -28.08 17.95 -27.87
C SER A 17 -26.85 17.15 -28.32
N LEU A 18 -26.82 16.68 -29.58
CA LEU A 18 -25.70 15.93 -30.14
C LEU A 18 -24.64 16.82 -30.82
N VAL A 19 -24.93 18.10 -31.05
CA VAL A 19 -23.98 19.08 -31.61
C VAL A 19 -23.26 19.90 -30.50
N SER A 20 -23.61 19.70 -29.23
CA SER A 20 -22.97 20.37 -28.08
C SER A 20 -21.88 19.53 -27.39
N CYS A 21 -21.34 18.52 -28.05
CA CYS A 21 -20.23 17.71 -27.53
C CYS A 21 -19.11 17.54 -28.57
N ASP A 22 -18.74 18.63 -29.25
CA ASP A 22 -17.34 18.79 -29.60
C ASP A 22 -16.59 19.16 -28.33
N LYS A 23 -15.82 18.21 -27.78
CA LYS A 23 -14.81 18.51 -26.77
C LYS A 23 -13.55 18.99 -27.47
N GLU A 24 -13.63 20.13 -28.14
CA GLU A 24 -12.49 21.03 -28.14
C GLU A 24 -12.47 21.65 -26.75
N PHE A 25 -11.48 21.29 -25.94
CA PHE A 25 -11.03 22.17 -24.87
C PHE A 25 -10.41 23.40 -25.56
N SER A 26 -11.27 24.30 -26.02
CA SER A 26 -10.86 25.69 -26.22
C SER A 26 -10.43 26.20 -24.86
N ASP A 27 -9.27 26.85 -24.83
CA ASP A 27 -8.63 27.56 -23.71
C ASP A 27 -9.54 28.66 -23.11
N VAL A 28 -10.71 28.30 -22.61
CA VAL A 28 -11.61 29.18 -21.85
C VAL A 28 -11.02 29.31 -20.45
N GLY A 29 -10.01 30.16 -20.39
CA GLY A 29 -9.19 30.43 -19.21
C GLY A 29 -7.84 31.06 -19.55
N ALA A 30 -7.32 30.90 -20.77
CA ALA A 30 -6.03 31.47 -21.17
C ALA A 30 -6.13 32.93 -21.67
N ASP A 31 -7.33 33.42 -22.02
CA ASP A 31 -7.52 34.75 -22.60
C ASP A 31 -8.30 35.73 -21.67
N LEU A 32 -8.42 35.39 -20.38
CA LEU A 32 -8.99 36.26 -19.33
C LEU A 32 -7.93 36.87 -18.42
N VAL A 33 -6.65 36.59 -18.66
CA VAL A 33 -5.53 37.24 -17.99
C VAL A 33 -4.59 37.74 -19.07
N GLY A 34 -4.92 38.90 -19.61
CA GLY A 34 -4.01 39.66 -20.47
C GLY A 34 -2.66 39.83 -19.75
N ASP A 35 -1.61 39.76 -20.55
CA ASP A 35 -0.23 40.01 -20.15
C ASP A 35 -0.14 41.25 -19.21
N GLU A 36 0.58 41.09 -18.10
CA GLU A 36 1.09 42.17 -17.22
C GLU A 36 0.14 42.87 -16.20
N HIS A 37 -0.82 42.21 -15.55
CA HIS A 37 -1.71 42.91 -14.60
C HIS A 37 -1.64 42.56 -13.09
N PHE A 38 -0.65 41.79 -12.62
CA PHE A 38 -0.48 41.53 -11.16
C PHE A 38 0.86 41.94 -10.55
N GLY A 39 1.79 42.53 -11.29
CA GLY A 39 3.12 42.88 -10.75
C GLY A 39 3.89 41.71 -10.13
N LEU A 40 3.51 40.46 -10.46
CA LEU A 40 4.12 39.25 -9.94
C LEU A 40 5.45 39.02 -10.66
N ASN A 41 6.55 39.15 -9.95
CA ASN A 41 7.86 38.72 -10.43
C ASN A 41 7.95 37.19 -10.33
N THR A 42 8.66 36.57 -11.28
CA THR A 42 8.94 35.13 -11.27
C THR A 42 10.43 34.89 -11.37
N THR A 43 10.95 34.03 -10.49
CA THR A 43 12.35 33.60 -10.49
C THR A 43 12.45 32.10 -10.24
N THR A 44 13.42 31.45 -10.88
CA THR A 44 13.76 30.05 -10.62
C THR A 44 15.11 29.93 -9.94
N TYR A 45 15.20 29.07 -8.93
CA TYR A 45 16.44 28.77 -8.23
C TYR A 45 16.88 27.34 -8.47
N ASP A 46 18.18 27.18 -8.68
CA ASP A 46 18.79 25.85 -8.70
C ASP A 46 18.72 25.21 -7.31
N VAL A 47 18.59 23.89 -7.32
CA VAL A 47 18.58 23.06 -6.11
C VAL A 47 19.66 21.98 -6.25
N THR A 48 20.05 21.38 -5.13
CA THR A 48 20.90 20.19 -5.15
C THR A 48 20.06 19.00 -4.73
N ALA A 49 19.86 18.04 -5.64
CA ALA A 49 19.09 16.85 -5.38
C ALA A 49 19.87 15.58 -5.73
N TYR A 50 19.89 14.61 -4.82
CA TYR A 50 20.63 13.36 -4.99
C TYR A 50 19.90 12.15 -4.41
N ASN A 51 20.27 10.96 -4.85
CA ASN A 51 19.70 9.69 -4.44
C ASN A 51 20.18 9.26 -3.06
N GLN A 52 19.30 8.66 -2.28
CA GLN A 52 19.65 8.05 -1.01
C GLN A 52 18.93 6.72 -0.85
N ALA A 53 19.68 5.63 -0.71
CA ALA A 53 19.11 4.34 -0.38
C ALA A 53 18.52 4.38 1.04
N THR A 54 17.30 3.87 1.20
CA THR A 54 16.66 3.75 2.52
C THR A 54 17.14 2.49 3.24
N GLY A 55 17.61 1.48 2.49
CA GLY A 55 17.98 0.18 3.05
C GLY A 55 16.78 -0.56 3.64
N ASP A 56 17.06 -1.41 4.63
CA ASP A 56 16.02 -2.15 5.33
C ASP A 56 15.25 -1.23 6.28
N VAL A 57 13.93 -1.40 6.30
CA VAL A 57 13.00 -0.49 7.00
C VAL A 57 12.06 -1.28 7.89
N GLN A 58 11.56 -0.63 8.93
CA GLN A 58 10.55 -1.21 9.81
C GLN A 58 9.28 -1.52 9.01
N THR A 59 8.73 -2.72 9.19
CA THR A 59 7.54 -3.19 8.45
C THR A 59 6.49 -3.86 9.35
N ASN A 60 6.70 -3.87 10.66
CA ASN A 60 5.70 -4.42 11.56
C ASN A 60 4.47 -3.52 11.69
N ASP A 61 3.29 -4.14 11.80
CA ASP A 61 2.02 -3.50 12.13
C ASP A 61 1.61 -2.37 11.17
N MET A 62 2.00 -2.50 9.90
CA MET A 62 1.62 -1.58 8.82
C MET A 62 0.15 -1.75 8.46
N ALA A 63 -0.55 -0.63 8.23
CA ALA A 63 -1.97 -0.64 7.86
C ALA A 63 -2.25 -1.32 6.50
N ILE A 64 -1.23 -1.41 5.65
CA ILE A 64 -1.24 -2.08 4.35
C ILE A 64 0.03 -2.94 4.28
N GLN A 65 -0.12 -4.20 3.89
CA GLN A 65 1.00 -5.12 3.72
C GLN A 65 0.96 -5.72 2.31
N SER A 66 2.12 -5.90 1.71
CA SER A 66 2.25 -6.52 0.40
C SER A 66 2.44 -8.03 0.53
N LEU A 67 1.74 -8.79 -0.31
CA LEU A 67 1.89 -10.22 -0.45
C LEU A 67 1.96 -10.55 -1.93
N GLY A 68 3.05 -11.18 -2.37
CA GLY A 68 3.16 -11.62 -3.75
C GLY A 68 4.56 -11.51 -4.32
N TYR A 69 4.65 -11.72 -5.62
CA TYR A 69 5.87 -11.60 -6.41
C TYR A 69 5.57 -10.65 -7.55
N TYR A 70 6.43 -9.66 -7.77
CA TYR A 70 6.22 -8.67 -8.83
C TYR A 70 7.53 -8.34 -9.51
N ASN A 71 7.52 -8.29 -10.84
CA ASN A 71 8.66 -7.92 -11.65
C ASN A 71 8.39 -6.56 -12.29
N ASN A 72 8.95 -5.50 -11.71
CA ASN A 72 8.86 -4.16 -12.27
C ASN A 72 9.90 -4.03 -13.41
N PRO A 73 9.50 -3.59 -14.62
CA PRO A 73 10.44 -3.47 -15.75
C PRO A 73 11.64 -2.55 -15.51
N VAL A 74 11.52 -1.62 -14.56
CA VAL A 74 12.55 -0.61 -14.23
C VAL A 74 13.19 -0.87 -12.88
N PHE A 75 12.39 -1.25 -11.88
CA PHE A 75 12.85 -1.43 -10.50
C PHE A 75 13.12 -2.88 -10.10
N GLY A 76 13.07 -3.82 -11.05
CA GLY A 76 13.39 -5.22 -10.81
C GLY A 76 12.32 -5.99 -10.03
N LYS A 77 12.74 -7.16 -9.53
CA LYS A 77 11.90 -8.15 -8.85
C LYS A 77 11.74 -7.79 -7.38
N THR A 78 10.52 -7.91 -6.87
CA THR A 78 10.19 -7.81 -5.45
C THR A 78 9.31 -9.00 -5.06
N LYS A 79 9.72 -9.69 -4.01
CA LYS A 79 8.98 -10.76 -3.33
C LYS A 79 8.59 -10.26 -1.95
N ALA A 80 7.30 -10.36 -1.64
CA ALA A 80 6.72 -9.88 -0.41
C ALA A 80 6.03 -11.04 0.33
N SER A 81 6.55 -11.37 1.51
CA SER A 81 6.03 -12.40 2.42
C SER A 81 5.49 -11.76 3.69
N ILE A 82 4.54 -12.40 4.38
CA ILE A 82 3.93 -11.86 5.60
C ILE A 82 4.00 -12.90 6.71
N VAL A 83 4.27 -12.48 7.94
CA VAL A 83 3.95 -13.24 9.15
C VAL A 83 2.93 -12.46 9.97
N THR A 84 1.96 -13.14 10.57
CA THR A 84 0.92 -12.51 11.41
C THR A 84 0.55 -13.41 12.58
N GLN A 85 0.45 -12.82 13.76
CA GLN A 85 -0.12 -13.45 14.94
C GLN A 85 -1.64 -13.57 14.81
N LEU A 86 -2.16 -14.57 15.50
CA LEU A 86 -3.58 -14.91 15.47
C LEU A 86 -4.24 -14.67 16.82
N GLU A 87 -5.52 -14.32 16.78
CA GLU A 87 -6.35 -14.10 17.96
C GLU A 87 -7.66 -14.88 17.84
N LEU A 88 -8.08 -15.55 18.90
CA LEU A 88 -9.42 -16.12 18.99
C LEU A 88 -10.46 -14.99 19.05
N ALA A 89 -11.49 -15.08 18.19
CA ALA A 89 -12.63 -14.18 18.26
C ALA A 89 -13.47 -14.41 19.52
N SER A 90 -13.54 -15.66 19.99
CA SER A 90 -14.13 -16.05 21.27
C SER A 90 -13.18 -17.00 21.98
N THR A 91 -12.74 -16.62 23.18
CA THR A 91 -11.75 -17.39 23.95
C THR A 91 -12.41 -18.47 24.79
N ASN A 92 -11.62 -19.45 25.22
CA ASN A 92 -12.01 -20.57 26.07
C ASN A 92 -13.17 -21.41 25.49
N PRO A 93 -13.09 -21.86 24.21
CA PRO A 93 -14.13 -22.70 23.63
C PRO A 93 -14.32 -23.97 24.45
N LYS A 94 -15.57 -24.43 24.55
CA LYS A 94 -15.95 -25.66 25.24
C LYS A 94 -16.35 -26.72 24.22
N PHE A 95 -15.79 -27.91 24.40
CA PHE A 95 -16.03 -29.08 23.58
C PHE A 95 -16.67 -30.16 24.44
N TYR A 96 -17.79 -30.73 24.01
CA TYR A 96 -18.52 -31.72 24.80
C TYR A 96 -18.34 -33.13 24.23
N ALA A 97 -18.56 -33.29 22.92
CA ALA A 97 -18.16 -34.46 22.15
C ALA A 97 -18.04 -34.06 20.67
N PRO A 98 -17.03 -33.24 20.31
CA PRO A 98 -16.91 -32.70 18.97
C PRO A 98 -16.70 -33.83 17.94
N GLU A 99 -17.33 -33.70 16.77
CA GLU A 99 -16.98 -34.52 15.61
C GLU A 99 -15.68 -34.05 14.96
N ALA A 100 -15.20 -34.80 13.97
CA ALA A 100 -14.11 -34.34 13.13
C ALA A 100 -14.45 -32.97 12.50
N VAL A 101 -13.43 -32.15 12.30
CA VAL A 101 -13.59 -30.83 11.67
C VAL A 101 -14.11 -31.01 10.23
N ASP A 102 -15.24 -30.37 9.92
CA ASP A 102 -15.89 -30.43 8.61
C ASP A 102 -15.06 -29.68 7.56
N SER A 103 -14.68 -28.44 7.87
CA SER A 103 -13.93 -27.56 6.98
C SER A 103 -13.14 -26.51 7.76
N VAL A 104 -11.96 -26.16 7.25
CA VAL A 104 -11.23 -24.97 7.68
C VAL A 104 -10.93 -24.13 6.46
N TYR A 105 -11.29 -22.86 6.51
CA TYR A 105 -10.98 -21.93 5.42
C TYR A 105 -10.53 -20.59 5.98
N MET A 106 -9.69 -19.92 5.21
CA MET A 106 -9.25 -18.56 5.48
C MET A 106 -9.78 -17.62 4.40
N HIS A 107 -10.18 -16.43 4.82
CA HIS A 107 -10.61 -15.35 3.93
C HIS A 107 -9.93 -14.04 4.34
N ILE A 108 -9.22 -13.41 3.41
CA ILE A 108 -8.67 -12.05 3.56
C ILE A 108 -9.25 -11.17 2.44
N PRO A 109 -10.18 -10.25 2.75
CA PRO A 109 -10.80 -9.39 1.74
C PRO A 109 -9.79 -8.53 0.97
N TYR A 110 -10.02 -8.37 -0.33
CA TYR A 110 -9.28 -7.41 -1.16
C TYR A 110 -9.80 -5.97 -0.99
N TYR A 111 -9.06 -5.01 -1.54
CA TYR A 111 -9.62 -3.68 -1.81
C TYR A 111 -10.33 -3.73 -3.15
N THR A 112 -11.65 -3.51 -3.13
CA THR A 112 -12.51 -3.67 -4.29
C THR A 112 -13.43 -2.48 -4.48
N THR A 113 -13.69 -2.12 -5.74
CA THR A 113 -14.74 -1.18 -6.13
C THR A 113 -15.79 -1.93 -6.94
N ILE A 114 -17.07 -1.71 -6.65
CA ILE A 114 -18.16 -2.18 -7.50
C ILE A 114 -18.23 -1.24 -8.70
N THR A 115 -18.07 -1.79 -9.91
CA THR A 115 -18.10 -0.99 -11.15
C THR A 115 -19.44 -1.06 -11.85
N ASP A 116 -20.14 -2.19 -11.74
CA ASP A 116 -21.43 -2.43 -12.38
C ASP A 116 -22.19 -3.59 -11.69
N LEU A 117 -23.36 -3.93 -12.21
CA LEU A 117 -24.10 -5.16 -11.91
C LEU A 117 -24.17 -6.03 -13.17
N ASP A 118 -24.12 -7.35 -13.02
CA ASP A 118 -24.37 -8.28 -14.12
C ASP A 118 -25.87 -8.43 -14.41
N ASP A 119 -26.21 -9.22 -15.44
CA ASP A 119 -27.60 -9.47 -15.89
C ASP A 119 -28.49 -10.10 -14.79
N SER A 120 -27.89 -10.70 -13.76
CA SER A 120 -28.60 -11.26 -12.61
C SER A 120 -28.76 -10.27 -11.44
N GLY A 121 -28.21 -9.06 -11.59
CA GLY A 121 -28.16 -8.04 -10.54
C GLY A 121 -27.00 -8.23 -9.55
N ALA A 122 -26.05 -9.12 -9.83
CA ALA A 122 -24.91 -9.36 -8.95
C ALA A 122 -23.76 -8.37 -9.23
N PRO A 123 -23.03 -7.91 -8.19
CA PRO A 123 -22.01 -6.89 -8.35
C PRO A 123 -20.77 -7.38 -9.12
N ILE A 124 -20.33 -6.57 -10.09
CA ILE A 124 -19.06 -6.72 -10.80
C ILE A 124 -18.00 -5.92 -10.07
N TYR A 125 -16.90 -6.59 -9.69
CA TYR A 125 -15.83 -5.99 -8.89
C TYR A 125 -14.58 -5.71 -9.72
N ARG A 126 -14.01 -4.52 -9.53
CA ARG A 126 -12.63 -4.21 -9.87
C ARG A 126 -11.74 -4.38 -8.64
N LEU A 127 -10.60 -5.04 -8.80
CA LEU A 127 -9.59 -5.14 -7.76
C LEU A 127 -8.64 -3.93 -7.83
N ASP A 128 -8.58 -3.14 -6.76
CA ASP A 128 -7.75 -1.92 -6.69
C ASP A 128 -6.40 -2.17 -5.98
N SER A 129 -6.19 -3.40 -5.49
CA SER A 129 -5.05 -3.78 -4.66
C SER A 129 -3.91 -4.50 -5.38
N LEU A 130 -4.02 -4.81 -6.66
CA LEU A 130 -3.07 -5.68 -7.37
C LEU A 130 -2.09 -4.92 -8.27
N LEU A 131 -0.89 -5.47 -8.39
CA LEU A 131 0.14 -5.08 -9.34
C LEU A 131 0.73 -6.34 -10.02
N PRO A 132 0.67 -6.46 -11.35
CA PRO A 132 -0.03 -5.58 -12.29
C PRO A 132 -1.54 -5.54 -12.00
N ALA A 133 -2.24 -4.59 -12.64
CA ALA A 133 -3.70 -4.52 -12.52
C ALA A 133 -4.33 -5.86 -12.93
N PHE A 134 -5.43 -6.23 -12.28
CA PHE A 134 -6.11 -7.49 -12.52
C PHE A 134 -6.55 -7.62 -13.99
N ASP A 135 -6.25 -8.77 -14.59
CA ASP A 135 -6.71 -9.19 -15.91
C ASP A 135 -7.29 -10.60 -15.79
N GLU A 136 -8.59 -10.77 -16.06
CA GLU A 136 -9.27 -12.07 -15.90
C GLU A 136 -8.63 -13.18 -16.75
N THR A 137 -7.99 -12.83 -17.87
CA THR A 137 -7.39 -13.79 -18.80
C THR A 137 -5.93 -14.09 -18.50
N ASN A 138 -5.21 -13.13 -17.92
CA ASN A 138 -3.74 -13.19 -17.85
C ASN A 138 -3.15 -12.70 -16.51
N THR A 139 -3.92 -12.73 -15.42
CA THR A 139 -3.37 -12.40 -14.09
C THR A 139 -2.24 -13.38 -13.74
N PRO A 140 -0.98 -12.89 -13.57
CA PRO A 140 0.14 -13.77 -13.28
C PRO A 140 -0.01 -14.48 -11.93
N LYS A 141 0.48 -15.72 -11.90
CA LYS A 141 0.38 -16.59 -10.72
C LYS A 141 1.56 -16.39 -9.77
N ILE A 142 1.37 -16.79 -8.52
CA ILE A 142 2.42 -16.89 -7.51
C ILE A 142 2.40 -18.25 -6.84
N LYS A 143 3.54 -18.68 -6.28
CA LYS A 143 3.56 -19.81 -5.36
C LYS A 143 3.37 -19.29 -3.95
N LEU A 144 2.26 -19.66 -3.31
CA LEU A 144 1.91 -19.27 -1.95
C LEU A 144 1.91 -20.49 -1.03
N SER A 145 2.74 -20.47 0.00
CA SER A 145 2.79 -21.52 1.02
C SER A 145 2.51 -20.92 2.39
N VAL A 146 1.52 -21.47 3.08
CA VAL A 146 1.13 -21.04 4.43
C VAL A 146 1.64 -22.06 5.44
N PHE A 147 2.36 -21.60 6.45
CA PHE A 147 2.92 -22.43 7.52
C PHE A 147 2.54 -21.89 8.89
N GLU A 148 2.59 -22.73 9.93
CA GLU A 148 2.60 -22.23 11.31
C GLU A 148 3.96 -21.56 11.60
N SER A 149 3.92 -20.30 12.04
CA SER A 149 5.10 -19.60 12.52
C SER A 149 5.49 -20.14 13.88
N GLY A 150 6.74 -20.55 14.08
CA GLY A 150 7.28 -20.80 15.43
C GLY A 150 7.90 -19.57 16.08
N TYR A 151 7.83 -18.39 15.47
CA TYR A 151 8.38 -17.16 16.04
C TYR A 151 7.31 -16.39 16.83
N TYR A 152 7.57 -16.07 18.10
CA TYR A 152 6.71 -15.19 18.88
C TYR A 152 7.10 -13.73 18.64
N ILE A 153 6.23 -12.98 17.94
CA ILE A 153 6.42 -11.54 17.69
C ILE A 153 6.22 -10.79 19.01
N GLN A 154 7.30 -10.20 19.51
CA GLN A 154 7.36 -9.58 20.83
C GLN A 154 6.84 -8.16 20.81
N ASP A 155 6.35 -7.70 21.97
CA ASP A 155 5.85 -6.34 22.12
C ASP A 155 6.96 -5.32 22.36
N TYR A 156 7.93 -5.70 23.19
CA TYR A 156 9.02 -4.87 23.67
C TYR A 156 10.36 -5.56 23.43
N ASP A 157 11.39 -4.75 23.20
CA ASP A 157 12.74 -5.21 22.91
C ASP A 157 13.44 -5.67 24.21
N PRO A 158 13.76 -6.98 24.36
CA PRO A 158 14.43 -7.50 25.55
C PRO A 158 15.84 -6.93 25.73
N SER A 159 16.53 -6.53 24.67
CA SER A 159 17.88 -5.95 24.74
C SER A 159 17.89 -4.58 25.41
N THR A 160 16.72 -3.92 25.47
CA THR A 160 16.53 -2.63 26.14
C THR A 160 15.93 -2.76 27.53
N ASN A 161 15.94 -3.96 28.13
CA ASN A 161 15.19 -4.27 29.36
C ASN A 161 13.70 -3.92 29.24
N LEU A 162 13.10 -4.19 28.07
CA LEU A 162 11.70 -3.94 27.75
C LEU A 162 11.28 -2.46 27.79
N GLN A 163 12.23 -1.52 27.73
CA GLN A 163 11.93 -0.08 27.76
C GLN A 163 11.52 0.47 26.39
N GLN A 164 11.85 -0.21 25.30
CA GLN A 164 11.49 0.18 23.95
C GLN A 164 10.56 -0.84 23.29
N VAL A 165 9.69 -0.35 22.42
CA VAL A 165 8.85 -1.21 21.57
C VAL A 165 9.74 -1.99 20.59
N GLN A 166 9.48 -3.29 20.45
CA GLN A 166 10.20 -4.12 19.50
C GLN A 166 9.83 -3.73 18.07
N ARG A 167 10.86 -3.54 17.25
CA ARG A 167 10.74 -3.23 15.82
C ARG A 167 11.17 -4.45 15.02
N TYR A 168 10.42 -4.75 13.96
CA TYR A 168 10.80 -5.76 12.99
C TYR A 168 10.96 -5.13 11.61
N TYR A 169 11.95 -5.60 10.88
CA TYR A 169 12.46 -5.02 9.64
C TYR A 169 12.23 -5.94 8.44
N SER A 170 12.18 -5.33 7.25
CA SER A 170 11.88 -5.98 5.98
C SER A 170 12.80 -7.15 5.61
N ASN A 171 14.01 -7.24 6.16
CA ASN A 171 15.01 -8.27 5.83
C ASN A 171 15.07 -9.45 6.80
N GLN A 172 14.13 -9.57 7.73
CA GLN A 172 14.21 -10.61 8.77
C GLN A 172 13.55 -11.94 8.37
N GLN A 173 13.16 -12.14 7.11
CA GLN A 173 12.45 -13.35 6.69
C GLN A 173 13.16 -14.64 7.10
N SER A 174 14.49 -14.71 6.96
CA SER A 174 15.29 -15.89 7.30
C SER A 174 15.19 -16.27 8.79
N GLU A 175 15.03 -15.29 9.69
CA GLU A 175 14.86 -15.54 11.13
C GLU A 175 13.54 -16.25 11.42
N PHE A 176 12.48 -15.91 10.68
CA PHE A 176 11.16 -16.52 10.80
C PHE A 176 11.08 -17.88 10.10
N GLU A 177 11.73 -18.01 8.93
CA GLU A 177 11.80 -19.27 8.19
C GLU A 177 12.54 -20.37 8.97
N ALA A 178 13.61 -20.01 9.69
CA ALA A 178 14.41 -20.95 10.47
C ALA A 178 13.62 -21.61 11.62
N VAL A 179 12.50 -21.03 12.03
CA VAL A 179 11.67 -21.50 13.14
C VAL A 179 10.26 -21.86 12.71
N ILE A 180 10.02 -22.20 11.44
CA ILE A 180 8.72 -22.74 11.02
C ILE A 180 8.38 -23.99 11.86
N ALA A 181 7.17 -24.01 12.42
CA ALA A 181 6.73 -25.06 13.34
C ALA A 181 6.23 -26.32 12.60
N ASN A 182 5.93 -27.38 13.36
CA ASN A 182 5.39 -28.67 12.88
C ASN A 182 6.14 -29.27 11.68
N GLY A 183 7.47 -29.18 11.70
CA GLY A 183 8.31 -29.75 10.64
C GLY A 183 8.06 -29.16 9.26
N GLY A 184 7.52 -27.94 9.16
CA GLY A 184 7.26 -27.31 7.87
C GLY A 184 6.03 -27.84 7.13
N GLN A 185 5.07 -28.46 7.83
CA GLN A 185 3.81 -28.86 7.20
C GLN A 185 3.11 -27.62 6.58
N ARG A 186 2.91 -27.66 5.26
CA ARG A 186 2.12 -26.67 4.53
C ARG A 186 0.65 -26.79 4.94
N LEU A 187 0.01 -25.67 5.23
CA LEU A 187 -1.37 -25.62 5.69
C LEU A 187 -2.38 -25.42 4.56
N ASN A 188 -2.00 -24.77 3.45
CA ASN A 188 -2.85 -24.62 2.26
C ASN A 188 -2.58 -25.73 1.25
N ASP A 189 -2.83 -26.98 1.68
CA ASP A 189 -2.48 -28.21 0.98
C ASP A 189 -3.66 -28.90 0.27
N ASP A 190 -4.84 -28.28 0.28
CA ASP A 190 -6.01 -28.78 -0.44
C ASP A 190 -5.89 -28.47 -1.94
N ASN A 191 -5.68 -29.52 -2.74
CA ASN A 191 -5.67 -29.45 -4.20
C ASN A 191 -6.91 -30.10 -4.84
N SER A 192 -8.00 -30.25 -4.08
CA SER A 192 -9.24 -30.78 -4.63
C SER A 192 -9.96 -29.71 -5.46
N ASN A 193 -10.41 -30.09 -6.65
CA ASN A 193 -11.26 -29.22 -7.45
C ASN A 193 -12.73 -29.42 -7.04
N PRO A 194 -13.46 -28.33 -6.68
CA PRO A 194 -14.82 -28.44 -6.19
C PRO A 194 -15.85 -28.84 -7.27
N LYS A 195 -15.50 -28.72 -8.55
CA LYS A 195 -16.35 -29.12 -9.68
C LYS A 195 -16.07 -30.53 -10.18
N ASP A 196 -14.82 -30.99 -10.05
CA ASP A 196 -14.40 -32.32 -10.51
C ASP A 196 -13.22 -32.84 -9.67
N ALA A 197 -13.50 -33.76 -8.75
CA ALA A 197 -12.50 -34.32 -7.84
C ALA A 197 -11.36 -35.09 -8.54
N THR A 198 -11.47 -35.39 -9.84
CA THR A 198 -10.39 -36.03 -10.61
C THR A 198 -9.30 -35.05 -11.05
N ILE A 199 -9.60 -33.74 -11.01
CA ILE A 199 -8.68 -32.67 -11.39
C ILE A 199 -7.98 -32.13 -10.14
N THR A 200 -6.65 -32.10 -10.18
CA THR A 200 -5.84 -31.44 -9.15
C THR A 200 -5.84 -29.93 -9.40
N ASP A 201 -6.23 -29.14 -8.41
CA ASP A 201 -6.32 -27.68 -8.48
C ASP A 201 -5.29 -27.01 -7.57
N TYR A 202 -4.29 -26.38 -8.18
CA TYR A 202 -3.22 -25.65 -7.48
C TYR A 202 -3.51 -24.14 -7.31
N SER A 203 -4.73 -23.68 -7.62
CA SER A 203 -5.12 -22.26 -7.61
C SER A 203 -5.11 -21.60 -6.22
N GLN A 204 -4.97 -22.38 -5.16
CA GLN A 204 -4.87 -21.89 -3.78
C GLN A 204 -3.42 -21.87 -3.26
N ASN A 205 -2.45 -22.35 -4.06
CA ASN A 205 -1.11 -22.64 -3.56
C ASN A 205 0.02 -22.46 -4.60
N ASP A 206 0.50 -23.51 -5.31
CA ASP A 206 1.64 -23.45 -6.23
C ASP A 206 1.35 -22.69 -7.54
N GLN A 207 0.09 -22.46 -7.83
CA GLN A 207 -0.41 -21.69 -8.96
C GLN A 207 -1.45 -20.66 -8.48
N PHE A 208 -1.23 -20.08 -7.28
CA PHE A 208 -2.16 -19.13 -6.68
C PHE A 208 -2.43 -17.97 -7.63
N VAL A 209 -3.72 -17.67 -7.82
CA VAL A 209 -4.20 -16.58 -8.67
C VAL A 209 -5.21 -15.73 -7.91
N PHE A 210 -5.04 -14.42 -7.95
CA PHE A 210 -6.01 -13.49 -7.39
C PHE A 210 -7.27 -13.47 -8.26
N SER A 211 -8.44 -13.34 -7.64
CA SER A 211 -9.73 -13.38 -8.35
C SER A 211 -10.62 -12.23 -7.93
N ASN A 212 -11.31 -11.61 -8.89
CA ASN A 212 -12.33 -10.59 -8.64
C ASN A 212 -13.73 -11.20 -8.39
N LYS A 213 -13.83 -12.52 -8.36
CA LYS A 213 -15.12 -13.22 -8.17
C LYS A 213 -15.49 -13.27 -6.69
N PRO A 214 -16.77 -13.09 -6.34
CA PRO A 214 -17.23 -13.28 -4.97
C PRO A 214 -17.12 -14.75 -4.58
N ILE A 215 -17.03 -15.00 -3.26
CA ILE A 215 -16.97 -16.36 -2.71
C ILE A 215 -18.38 -16.73 -2.26
N VAL A 216 -18.97 -17.73 -2.89
CA VAL A 216 -20.36 -18.14 -2.66
C VAL A 216 -20.40 -19.46 -1.92
N PHE A 217 -21.05 -19.49 -0.77
CA PHE A 217 -21.33 -20.72 -0.02
C PHE A 217 -22.75 -21.17 -0.31
N TYR A 218 -22.90 -22.44 -0.67
CA TYR A 218 -24.20 -23.05 -0.92
C TYR A 218 -24.70 -23.87 0.27
N LYS A 219 -26.02 -24.00 0.36
CA LYS A 219 -26.70 -25.00 1.19
C LYS A 219 -26.70 -26.35 0.45
N THR A 220 -27.04 -27.43 1.15
CA THR A 220 -27.13 -28.77 0.56
C THR A 220 -28.17 -28.89 -0.56
N ASN A 221 -29.20 -28.05 -0.54
CA ASN A 221 -30.23 -27.98 -1.58
C ASN A 221 -29.83 -27.12 -2.79
N GLY A 222 -28.62 -26.57 -2.81
CA GLY A 222 -28.12 -25.73 -3.91
C GLY A 222 -28.38 -24.22 -3.76
N ASP A 223 -29.17 -23.80 -2.76
CA ASP A 223 -29.42 -22.37 -2.54
C ASP A 223 -28.17 -21.66 -2.03
N VAL A 224 -28.02 -20.39 -2.40
CA VAL A 224 -27.00 -19.51 -1.80
C VAL A 224 -27.28 -19.36 -0.31
N ARG A 225 -26.28 -19.70 0.52
CA ARG A 225 -26.30 -19.51 1.98
C ARG A 225 -25.70 -18.16 2.37
N GLU A 226 -24.56 -17.84 1.78
CA GLU A 226 -23.71 -16.72 2.17
C GLU A 226 -22.81 -16.34 1.00
N THR A 227 -22.61 -15.05 0.77
CA THR A 227 -21.70 -14.52 -0.25
C THR A 227 -20.72 -13.57 0.42
N LEU A 228 -19.43 -13.81 0.24
CA LEU A 228 -18.37 -12.91 0.66
C LEU A 228 -17.85 -12.12 -0.54
N ALA A 229 -17.48 -10.87 -0.29
CA ALA A 229 -16.77 -10.06 -1.27
C ALA A 229 -15.45 -10.72 -1.71
N PRO A 230 -14.91 -10.38 -2.89
CA PRO A 230 -13.66 -10.95 -3.39
C PRO A 230 -12.53 -10.80 -2.36
N GLY A 231 -11.77 -11.88 -2.20
CA GLY A 231 -10.69 -11.95 -1.23
C GLY A 231 -9.86 -13.19 -1.45
N MET A 232 -8.68 -13.20 -0.83
CA MET A 232 -7.83 -14.38 -0.81
C MET A 232 -8.55 -15.44 0.01
N TYR A 233 -8.96 -16.51 -0.66
CA TYR A 233 -9.69 -17.62 -0.09
C TYR A 233 -8.90 -18.90 -0.28
N MET A 234 -8.75 -19.68 0.78
CA MET A 234 -8.15 -21.01 0.69
C MET A 234 -8.65 -21.92 1.80
N ASN A 235 -8.73 -23.20 1.48
CA ASN A 235 -8.92 -24.25 2.47
C ASN A 235 -7.60 -24.49 3.19
N LEU A 236 -7.70 -24.76 4.50
CA LEU A 236 -6.55 -25.10 5.33
C LEU A 236 -6.66 -26.52 5.87
N ASN A 237 -5.52 -27.12 6.20
CA ASN A 237 -5.40 -28.50 6.66
C ASN A 237 -6.29 -28.77 7.90
N LYS A 238 -7.32 -29.59 7.72
CA LYS A 238 -8.33 -29.86 8.76
C LYS A 238 -7.74 -30.57 9.97
N SER A 239 -6.87 -31.56 9.75
CA SER A 239 -6.26 -32.35 10.82
C SER A 239 -5.35 -31.51 11.70
N PHE A 240 -4.60 -30.58 11.11
CA PHE A 240 -3.78 -29.62 11.83
C PHE A 240 -4.63 -28.80 12.81
N PHE A 241 -5.69 -28.14 12.34
CA PHE A 241 -6.55 -27.31 13.19
C PHE A 241 -7.37 -28.13 14.19
N GLN A 242 -7.79 -29.35 13.82
CA GLN A 242 -8.44 -30.27 14.75
C GLN A 242 -7.51 -30.58 15.94
N ASN A 243 -6.26 -30.94 15.66
CA ASN A 243 -5.26 -31.17 16.71
C ASN A 243 -4.98 -29.89 17.50
N LYS A 244 -4.89 -28.74 16.82
CA LYS A 244 -4.61 -27.43 17.45
C LYS A 244 -5.68 -27.02 18.47
N PHE A 245 -6.93 -27.45 18.28
CA PHE A 245 -8.03 -27.09 19.17
C PHE A 245 -8.44 -28.20 20.14
N TYR A 246 -8.61 -29.43 19.66
CA TYR A 246 -9.13 -30.52 20.50
C TYR A 246 -8.04 -31.10 21.41
N ASN A 247 -6.79 -31.03 20.98
CA ASN A 247 -5.63 -31.51 21.75
C ASN A 247 -4.78 -30.33 22.28
N ALA A 248 -5.37 -29.14 22.40
CA ALA A 248 -4.70 -27.99 22.97
C ALA A 248 -4.32 -28.28 24.44
N PRO A 249 -3.10 -27.93 24.87
CA PRO A 249 -2.75 -28.02 26.29
C PRO A 249 -3.71 -27.19 27.16
N SER A 250 -3.92 -27.66 28.39
CA SER A 250 -4.84 -26.98 29.32
C SER A 250 -4.46 -25.52 29.50
N GLY A 251 -5.44 -24.62 29.37
CA GLY A 251 -5.26 -23.18 29.50
C GLY A 251 -4.74 -22.45 28.25
N SER A 252 -4.25 -23.16 27.22
CA SER A 252 -3.70 -22.51 26.00
C SER A 252 -4.75 -21.73 25.19
N LEU A 253 -6.03 -22.05 25.36
CA LEU A 253 -7.14 -21.35 24.68
C LEU A 253 -7.89 -20.38 25.60
N LEU A 254 -7.44 -20.19 26.85
CA LEU A 254 -8.20 -19.44 27.87
C LEU A 254 -8.39 -17.96 27.50
N ASN A 255 -7.34 -17.35 26.93
CA ASN A 255 -7.33 -15.96 26.49
C ASN A 255 -6.33 -15.76 25.34
N ASN A 256 -6.35 -14.58 24.70
CA ASN A 256 -5.48 -14.31 23.57
C ASN A 256 -3.98 -14.23 23.90
N ASN A 257 -3.60 -13.95 25.15
CA ASN A 257 -2.19 -13.96 25.55
C ASN A 257 -1.63 -15.39 25.54
N THR A 258 -2.35 -16.33 26.15
CA THR A 258 -2.00 -17.75 26.16
C THR A 258 -2.08 -18.37 24.76
N PHE A 259 -3.10 -18.00 23.96
CA PHE A 259 -3.26 -18.46 22.59
C PHE A 259 -2.14 -17.99 21.66
N LYS A 260 -1.76 -16.70 21.73
CA LYS A 260 -0.63 -16.17 20.94
C LYS A 260 0.67 -16.88 21.28
N ASN A 261 0.92 -17.20 22.54
CA ASN A 261 2.12 -17.95 22.92
C ASN A 261 2.09 -19.41 22.38
N TYR A 262 0.91 -20.02 22.37
CA TYR A 262 0.71 -21.40 21.90
C TYR A 262 0.76 -21.55 20.37
N PHE A 263 0.08 -20.68 19.62
CA PHE A 263 -0.02 -20.78 18.16
C PHE A 263 0.99 -19.89 17.42
N ARG A 264 1.42 -18.77 18.02
CA ARG A 264 2.46 -17.84 17.50
C ARG A 264 2.16 -17.14 16.17
N GLY A 265 1.45 -17.75 15.24
CA GLY A 265 0.93 -17.12 14.04
C GLY A 265 1.01 -17.98 12.78
N LEU A 266 0.74 -17.35 11.65
CA LEU A 266 0.94 -17.93 10.32
C LEU A 266 2.04 -17.18 9.57
N PHE A 267 2.83 -17.93 8.81
CA PHE A 267 3.80 -17.40 7.87
C PHE A 267 3.35 -17.69 6.44
N PHE A 268 3.07 -16.62 5.69
CA PHE A 268 2.72 -16.59 4.28
C PHE A 268 3.99 -16.41 3.46
N LYS A 269 4.58 -17.52 3.03
CA LYS A 269 5.76 -17.54 2.19
C LYS A 269 5.34 -17.43 0.72
N VAL A 270 5.96 -16.49 0.01
CA VAL A 270 5.76 -16.31 -1.43
C VAL A 270 7.01 -16.66 -2.21
N GLU A 271 6.83 -17.31 -3.36
CA GLU A 271 7.86 -17.60 -4.35
C GLU A 271 7.30 -17.35 -5.76
N SER A 272 8.16 -17.35 -6.79
CA SER A 272 7.67 -17.35 -8.17
C SER A 272 6.93 -18.67 -8.44
N ALA A 273 5.79 -18.57 -9.15
CA ALA A 273 5.11 -19.76 -9.64
C ALA A 273 5.88 -20.34 -10.83
N SER A 274 5.89 -21.68 -10.94
CA SER A 274 6.42 -22.35 -12.13
C SER A 274 5.70 -21.85 -13.39
N GLY A 275 6.48 -21.51 -14.43
CA GLY A 275 5.95 -20.92 -15.68
C GLY A 275 5.65 -19.42 -15.58
N SER A 276 5.94 -18.77 -14.45
CA SER A 276 5.79 -17.32 -14.25
C SER A 276 7.05 -16.73 -13.59
N ASP A 277 8.25 -17.22 -13.87
CA ASP A 277 9.47 -16.78 -13.14
C ASP A 277 9.88 -15.32 -13.36
N ASN A 278 9.34 -14.68 -14.40
CA ASN A 278 9.52 -13.27 -14.71
C ASN A 278 8.21 -12.48 -14.68
N GLN A 279 7.14 -13.10 -14.18
CA GLN A 279 5.81 -12.52 -14.09
C GLN A 279 5.26 -12.78 -12.69
N GLY A 280 4.39 -11.94 -12.18
CA GLY A 280 3.84 -12.19 -10.86
C GLY A 280 2.88 -11.09 -10.47
N THR A 281 2.02 -11.45 -9.52
CA THR A 281 1.10 -10.50 -8.92
C THR A 281 1.51 -10.22 -7.48
N LEU A 282 1.58 -8.94 -7.14
CA LEU A 282 1.71 -8.44 -5.79
C LEU A 282 0.42 -7.75 -5.37
N ALA A 283 -0.15 -8.22 -4.26
CA ALA A 283 -1.34 -7.67 -3.67
C ALA A 283 -1.01 -6.83 -2.45
N ARG A 284 -1.71 -5.71 -2.30
CA ARG A 284 -1.69 -4.86 -1.11
C ARG A 284 -2.93 -5.14 -0.28
N LEU A 285 -2.75 -5.71 0.90
CA LEU A 285 -3.81 -6.25 1.74
C LEU A 285 -3.87 -5.50 3.07
N ASN A 286 -5.07 -5.44 3.65
CA ASN A 286 -5.21 -5.23 5.08
C ASN A 286 -5.40 -6.60 5.74
N ILE A 287 -4.31 -7.18 6.25
CA ILE A 287 -4.33 -8.53 6.82
C ILE A 287 -5.27 -8.63 8.03
N THR A 288 -5.48 -7.54 8.75
CA THR A 288 -6.31 -7.51 9.97
C THR A 288 -7.80 -7.72 9.69
N ARG A 289 -8.23 -7.58 8.44
CA ARG A 289 -9.59 -7.97 7.98
C ARG A 289 -9.72 -9.47 7.72
N GLY A 290 -8.63 -10.21 7.82
CA GLY A 290 -8.56 -11.64 7.59
C GLY A 290 -9.12 -12.46 8.73
N THR A 291 -9.78 -13.57 8.38
CA THR A 291 -10.25 -14.55 9.36
C THR A 291 -9.98 -15.98 8.89
N ILE A 292 -9.78 -16.88 9.86
CA ILE A 292 -9.83 -18.33 9.68
C ILE A 292 -11.08 -18.84 10.38
N THR A 293 -11.88 -19.65 9.68
CA THR A 293 -13.08 -20.27 10.23
C THR A 293 -12.91 -21.78 10.27
N VAL A 294 -12.97 -22.36 11.48
CA VAL A 294 -13.03 -23.81 11.71
C VAL A 294 -14.48 -24.20 11.94
N VAL A 295 -15.03 -25.04 11.07
CA VAL A 295 -16.41 -25.54 11.13
C VAL A 295 -16.40 -26.98 11.62
N TYR A 296 -17.25 -27.30 12.59
CA TYR A 296 -17.40 -28.63 13.17
C TYR A 296 -18.80 -28.82 13.74
N LYS A 297 -19.12 -30.04 14.19
CA LYS A 297 -20.35 -30.33 14.93
C LYS A 297 -20.05 -30.76 16.36
N ASP A 298 -20.88 -30.31 17.29
CA ASP A 298 -20.79 -30.67 18.71
C ASP A 298 -22.15 -30.49 19.40
N PHE A 299 -22.32 -31.05 20.59
CA PHE A 299 -23.50 -30.80 21.42
C PHE A 299 -23.56 -29.34 21.87
N GLN A 300 -24.76 -28.79 22.03
CA GLN A 300 -24.91 -27.38 22.39
C GLN A 300 -24.39 -27.06 23.80
N SER A 301 -24.47 -28.02 24.73
CA SER A 301 -24.05 -27.92 26.11
C SER A 301 -23.62 -29.28 26.67
N GLN A 302 -23.04 -29.27 27.87
CA GLN A 302 -22.73 -30.50 28.63
C GLN A 302 -24.00 -31.33 28.88
N SER A 303 -25.09 -30.68 29.28
CA SER A 303 -26.37 -31.36 29.52
C SER A 303 -26.95 -31.97 28.23
N ALA A 304 -26.78 -31.32 27.08
CA ALA A 304 -27.21 -31.89 25.80
C ALA A 304 -26.41 -33.16 25.45
N TYR A 305 -25.11 -33.17 25.73
CA TYR A 305 -24.29 -34.37 25.56
C TYR A 305 -24.74 -35.50 26.50
N GLU A 306 -24.91 -35.23 27.79
CA GLU A 306 -25.34 -36.22 28.78
C GLU A 306 -26.71 -36.83 28.43
N ASN A 307 -27.68 -36.00 28.06
CA ASN A 307 -29.01 -36.47 27.67
C ASN A 307 -28.98 -37.30 26.38
N SER A 308 -28.08 -36.99 25.43
CA SER A 308 -27.96 -37.73 24.18
C SER A 308 -27.57 -39.20 24.33
N LEU A 309 -27.01 -39.57 25.49
CA LEU A 309 -26.69 -40.97 25.83
C LEU A 309 -27.94 -41.83 26.03
N THR A 310 -29.10 -41.20 26.26
CA THR A 310 -30.39 -41.87 26.51
C THR A 310 -31.49 -41.45 25.53
N ASP A 311 -31.34 -40.30 24.87
CA ASP A 311 -32.28 -39.79 23.86
C ASP A 311 -31.55 -39.56 22.52
N PRO A 312 -31.77 -40.42 21.51
CA PRO A 312 -31.11 -40.30 20.21
C PRO A 312 -31.64 -39.13 19.36
N THR A 313 -32.71 -38.43 19.77
CA THR A 313 -33.23 -37.25 19.06
C THR A 313 -32.36 -36.02 19.29
N ILE A 314 -31.56 -35.99 20.37
CA ILE A 314 -30.63 -34.91 20.65
C ILE A 314 -29.42 -35.03 19.71
N LYS A 315 -29.32 -34.10 18.76
CA LYS A 315 -28.27 -34.08 17.75
C LYS A 315 -27.22 -33.01 18.03
N LYS A 316 -26.02 -33.26 17.54
CA LYS A 316 -24.97 -32.25 17.46
C LYS A 316 -25.37 -31.15 16.49
N VAL A 317 -25.00 -29.93 16.83
CA VAL A 317 -25.28 -28.73 16.04
C VAL A 317 -23.99 -28.23 15.38
N ARG A 318 -24.14 -27.56 14.24
CA ARG A 318 -23.02 -26.92 13.56
C ARG A 318 -22.50 -25.76 14.41
N LYS A 319 -21.20 -25.77 14.73
CA LYS A 319 -20.48 -24.72 15.44
C LYS A 319 -19.33 -24.18 14.60
N LYS A 320 -18.82 -23.00 14.99
CA LYS A 320 -17.68 -22.34 14.37
C LYS A 320 -16.71 -21.85 15.44
N ILE A 321 -15.41 -22.00 15.19
CA ILE A 321 -14.37 -21.20 15.85
C ILE A 321 -13.85 -20.22 14.81
N THR A 322 -13.85 -18.94 15.16
CA THR A 322 -13.29 -17.88 14.33
C THR A 322 -11.98 -17.39 14.94
N ILE A 323 -10.96 -17.28 14.09
CA ILE A 323 -9.64 -16.78 14.44
C ILE A 323 -9.37 -15.55 13.58
N ASN A 324 -9.03 -14.43 14.20
CA ASN A 324 -8.74 -13.17 13.55
C ASN A 324 -7.23 -13.03 13.32
N LEU A 325 -6.87 -12.38 12.21
CA LEU A 325 -5.49 -12.02 11.86
C LEU A 325 -5.13 -10.61 12.40
N THR A 326 -5.70 -10.24 13.55
CA THR A 326 -5.57 -8.91 14.18
C THR A 326 -4.34 -8.78 15.08
N GLY A 327 -3.60 -9.85 15.28
CA GLY A 327 -2.35 -9.82 16.03
C GLY A 327 -1.25 -9.06 15.30
N ARG A 328 -0.07 -8.95 15.93
CA ARG A 328 1.07 -8.28 15.32
C ARG A 328 1.47 -8.97 14.03
N SER A 329 1.95 -8.19 13.08
CA SER A 329 2.36 -8.72 11.79
C SER A 329 3.63 -8.06 11.29
N VAL A 330 4.39 -8.75 10.45
CA VAL A 330 5.61 -8.24 9.82
C VAL A 330 5.57 -8.59 8.34
N ASN A 331 5.92 -7.62 7.49
CA ASN A 331 6.04 -7.82 6.06
C ASN A 331 7.51 -7.85 5.65
N PHE A 332 7.93 -8.87 4.91
CA PHE A 332 9.29 -9.02 4.44
C PHE A 332 9.40 -8.68 2.98
N PHE A 333 10.51 -8.05 2.58
CA PHE A 333 10.80 -7.67 1.21
C PHE A 333 12.16 -8.23 0.79
N ASP A 334 12.13 -9.10 -0.20
CA ASP A 334 13.31 -9.58 -0.91
C ASP A 334 13.27 -9.00 -2.32
N THR A 335 14.30 -8.24 -2.69
CA THR A 335 14.33 -7.44 -3.91
C THR A 335 15.72 -7.46 -4.52
N ASP A 336 15.80 -7.55 -5.84
CA ASP A 336 17.05 -7.41 -6.60
C ASP A 336 17.35 -5.95 -6.97
N TYR A 337 16.41 -5.03 -6.71
CA TYR A 337 16.65 -3.60 -6.77
C TYR A 337 17.86 -3.20 -5.91
N SER A 338 18.85 -2.64 -6.58
CA SER A 338 19.90 -1.84 -5.96
C SER A 338 19.89 -0.49 -6.66
N ASN A 339 20.01 0.59 -5.88
CA ASN A 339 20.12 1.92 -6.50
C ASN A 339 21.47 1.97 -7.24
N PRO A 340 21.48 2.09 -8.58
CA PRO A 340 22.70 2.00 -9.35
C PRO A 340 23.53 3.29 -9.30
N ILE A 341 22.99 4.38 -8.71
CA ILE A 341 23.59 5.70 -8.72
C ILE A 341 24.40 5.91 -7.44
N THR A 342 25.71 6.11 -7.61
CA THR A 342 26.56 6.69 -6.55
C THR A 342 26.17 8.16 -6.37
N PRO A 343 25.66 8.57 -5.20
CA PRO A 343 25.08 9.91 -5.05
C PRO A 343 26.11 11.03 -5.18
N ASN A 344 25.86 12.00 -6.05
CA ASN A 344 26.61 13.26 -6.14
C ASN A 344 25.98 14.30 -5.22
N VAL A 345 26.39 14.29 -3.95
CA VAL A 345 25.83 15.18 -2.92
C VAL A 345 26.17 16.65 -3.11
N THR A 346 27.11 16.99 -4.00
CA THR A 346 27.60 18.36 -4.21
C THR A 346 26.88 19.04 -5.36
N LEU A 347 26.88 18.42 -6.55
CA LEU A 347 26.24 18.98 -7.76
C LEU A 347 24.82 18.46 -7.97
N GLY A 348 24.43 17.41 -7.25
CA GLY A 348 23.22 16.65 -7.50
C GLY A 348 23.40 15.62 -8.61
N ASP A 349 22.47 14.67 -8.63
CA ASP A 349 22.43 13.60 -9.62
C ASP A 349 21.69 14.04 -10.89
N GLU A 350 21.97 13.39 -12.00
CA GLU A 350 21.26 13.59 -13.28
C GLU A 350 19.86 12.96 -13.28
N ARG A 351 19.66 11.93 -12.46
CA ARG A 351 18.38 11.22 -12.27
C ARG A 351 18.15 10.94 -10.80
N LEU A 352 16.92 11.11 -10.33
CA LEU A 352 16.48 10.63 -9.03
C LEU A 352 15.61 9.39 -9.20
N GLN A 353 16.02 8.28 -8.60
CA GLN A 353 15.25 7.04 -8.56
C GLN A 353 14.62 6.92 -7.19
N ILE A 354 13.34 7.25 -7.09
CA ILE A 354 12.57 7.11 -5.84
C ILE A 354 11.75 5.82 -5.92
N LYS A 355 11.86 4.98 -4.89
CA LYS A 355 11.19 3.68 -4.83
C LYS A 355 10.76 3.38 -3.41
N GLY A 356 9.51 2.99 -3.23
CA GLY A 356 9.00 2.53 -1.95
C GLY A 356 9.45 1.11 -1.57
N GLY A 357 9.01 0.65 -0.39
CA GLY A 357 9.50 -0.58 0.24
C GLY A 357 10.96 -0.48 0.71
N LYS A 358 11.73 -1.55 0.52
CA LYS A 358 13.20 -1.52 0.60
C LYS A 358 13.75 -0.86 -0.67
N GLY A 359 13.83 0.46 -0.67
CA GLY A 359 14.08 1.24 -1.88
C GLY A 359 14.99 2.44 -1.66
N SER A 360 14.56 3.58 -2.18
CA SER A 360 15.36 4.81 -2.22
C SER A 360 14.47 6.05 -2.22
N MET A 361 15.08 7.15 -1.80
CA MET A 361 14.48 8.47 -1.75
C MET A 361 15.38 9.49 -2.44
N GLY A 362 14.82 10.65 -2.76
CA GLY A 362 15.60 11.83 -3.13
C GLY A 362 15.84 12.69 -1.89
N VAL A 363 17.06 13.21 -1.72
CA VAL A 363 17.34 14.30 -0.80
C VAL A 363 17.45 15.58 -1.61
N VAL A 364 16.68 16.61 -1.25
CA VAL A 364 16.61 17.88 -1.96
C VAL A 364 17.03 19.01 -1.01
N SER A 365 18.02 19.79 -1.44
CA SER A 365 18.51 20.97 -0.74
C SER A 365 18.14 22.23 -1.53
N LEU A 366 17.35 23.11 -0.92
CA LEU A 366 17.03 24.42 -1.48
C LEU A 366 18.20 25.38 -1.27
N PHE A 367 18.36 26.35 -2.18
CA PHE A 367 19.38 27.40 -2.09
C PHE A 367 20.80 26.85 -1.90
N GLY A 368 21.14 25.78 -2.62
CA GLY A 368 22.43 25.08 -2.51
C GLY A 368 22.70 24.43 -1.14
N GLY A 369 21.67 24.25 -0.31
CA GLY A 369 21.80 23.69 1.04
C GLY A 369 22.43 24.65 2.06
N GLN A 370 22.56 25.94 1.71
CA GLN A 370 23.09 26.95 2.62
C GLN A 370 22.10 27.23 3.76
N ALA A 371 22.63 27.50 4.96
CA ALA A 371 21.79 27.94 6.07
C ALA A 371 21.13 29.29 5.76
N THR A 372 19.98 29.57 6.38
CA THR A 372 19.22 30.81 6.18
C THR A 372 20.11 32.05 6.30
N SER A 373 21.00 32.10 7.29
CA SER A 373 21.90 33.23 7.56
C SER A 373 23.07 33.36 6.57
N SER A 374 23.45 32.29 5.88
CA SER A 374 24.60 32.26 4.97
C SER A 374 24.23 32.18 3.50
N SER A 375 22.93 32.08 3.17
CA SER A 375 22.45 32.08 1.79
C SER A 375 22.27 33.51 1.27
N PRO A 376 23.08 33.97 0.30
CA PRO A 376 22.94 35.32 -0.26
C PRO A 376 21.56 35.56 -0.88
N LEU A 377 20.97 34.52 -1.47
CA LEU A 377 19.64 34.57 -2.06
C LEU A 377 18.55 34.78 -1.02
N ILE A 378 18.57 34.03 0.09
CA ILE A 378 17.60 34.23 1.17
C ILE A 378 17.77 35.63 1.78
N GLN A 379 19.02 36.05 2.02
CA GLN A 379 19.29 37.38 2.57
C GLN A 379 18.81 38.50 1.63
N GLN A 380 18.96 38.33 0.30
CA GLN A 380 18.41 39.26 -0.68
C GLN A 380 16.89 39.34 -0.59
N MET A 381 16.19 38.19 -0.58
CA MET A 381 14.72 38.16 -0.46
C MET A 381 14.23 38.90 0.79
N LYS A 382 14.95 38.73 1.91
CA LYS A 382 14.67 39.41 3.18
C LYS A 382 14.91 40.91 3.11
N ASN A 383 16.08 41.32 2.62
CA ASN A 383 16.47 42.73 2.55
C ASN A 383 15.57 43.53 1.60
N GLU A 384 15.12 42.90 0.52
CA GLU A 384 14.19 43.47 -0.44
C GLU A 384 12.71 43.26 -0.03
N ASN A 385 12.44 42.71 1.16
CA ASN A 385 11.10 42.50 1.72
C ASN A 385 10.12 41.79 0.77
N TRP A 386 10.59 40.76 0.06
CA TRP A 386 9.76 40.05 -0.91
C TRP A 386 8.57 39.37 -0.22
N LEU A 387 7.38 39.57 -0.79
CA LEU A 387 6.17 38.88 -0.39
C LEU A 387 6.00 37.65 -1.27
N ILE A 388 6.08 36.46 -0.66
CA ILE A 388 6.03 35.19 -1.38
C ILE A 388 4.57 34.83 -1.69
N ASN A 389 4.20 34.89 -2.97
CA ASN A 389 2.84 34.63 -3.44
C ASN A 389 2.62 33.14 -3.75
N GLU A 390 3.57 32.52 -4.44
CA GLU A 390 3.55 31.08 -4.71
C GLU A 390 4.99 30.55 -4.81
N ALA A 391 5.23 29.36 -4.28
CA ALA A 391 6.47 28.62 -4.50
C ALA A 391 6.19 27.14 -4.76
N ASN A 392 6.85 26.57 -5.76
CA ASN A 392 6.68 25.17 -6.15
C ASN A 392 7.98 24.49 -6.54
N MET A 393 7.99 23.18 -6.32
CA MET A 393 8.93 22.25 -6.92
C MET A 393 8.22 21.46 -8.01
N ILE A 394 8.84 21.34 -9.18
CA ILE A 394 8.36 20.50 -10.27
C ILE A 394 9.40 19.42 -10.53
N PHE A 395 8.94 18.17 -10.52
CA PHE A 395 9.75 16.98 -10.73
C PHE A 395 9.28 16.30 -12.01
N TYR A 396 10.05 16.44 -13.09
CA TYR A 396 9.71 15.82 -14.37
C TYR A 396 10.10 14.34 -14.37
N ILE A 397 9.22 13.52 -14.92
CA ILE A 397 9.43 12.07 -15.05
C ILE A 397 10.29 11.81 -16.30
N ASP A 398 11.32 10.98 -16.16
CA ASP A 398 12.06 10.46 -17.31
C ASP A 398 11.23 9.35 -17.97
N LYS A 399 10.33 9.74 -18.88
CA LYS A 399 9.40 8.83 -19.58
C LYS A 399 10.13 7.69 -20.28
N THR A 400 11.29 7.98 -20.87
CA THR A 400 12.12 6.98 -21.56
C THR A 400 12.63 5.94 -20.58
N ALA A 401 13.15 6.37 -19.42
CA ALA A 401 13.61 5.46 -18.38
C ALA A 401 12.44 4.71 -17.68
N MET A 402 11.22 5.25 -17.73
CA MET A 402 10.00 4.65 -17.17
C MET A 402 9.18 3.82 -18.18
N THR A 403 9.76 3.43 -19.31
CA THR A 403 9.07 2.66 -20.35
C THR A 403 8.46 1.36 -19.80
N ASN A 404 7.18 1.12 -20.08
CA ASN A 404 6.39 -0.05 -19.62
C ASN A 404 6.25 -0.25 -18.10
N ALA A 405 6.80 0.63 -17.26
CA ALA A 405 6.66 0.54 -15.82
C ALA A 405 5.46 1.36 -15.31
N PRO A 406 4.69 0.84 -14.33
CA PRO A 406 3.66 1.63 -13.68
C PRO A 406 4.28 2.73 -12.83
N GLU A 407 3.60 3.87 -12.81
CA GLU A 407 4.05 5.08 -12.11
C GLU A 407 3.25 5.28 -10.82
N PRO A 408 3.89 5.69 -9.72
CA PRO A 408 3.20 5.99 -8.48
C PRO A 408 2.26 7.18 -8.68
N ASN A 409 1.02 7.09 -8.20
CA ASN A 409 0.06 8.20 -8.34
C ASN A 409 0.52 9.48 -7.62
N ARG A 410 1.40 9.37 -6.63
CA ARG A 410 1.77 10.48 -5.76
C ARG A 410 3.15 10.38 -5.14
N ILE A 411 3.81 11.53 -5.03
CA ILE A 411 5.03 11.74 -4.25
C ILE A 411 4.76 12.64 -3.04
N LEU A 412 5.62 12.56 -2.03
CA LEU A 412 5.60 13.38 -0.83
C LEU A 412 6.97 14.03 -0.66
N LEU A 413 6.96 15.33 -0.41
CA LEU A 413 8.11 16.12 0.01
C LEU A 413 7.95 16.46 1.50
N TYR A 414 8.94 16.13 2.32
CA TYR A 414 8.87 16.31 3.78
C TYR A 414 10.17 16.89 4.34
N ASP A 415 10.11 17.51 5.50
CA ASP A 415 11.26 18.00 6.27
C ASP A 415 12.06 16.80 6.77
N LEU A 416 13.20 16.53 6.12
CA LEU A 416 14.06 15.39 6.43
C LEU A 416 14.85 15.60 7.72
N ASP A 417 15.18 16.85 8.03
CA ASP A 417 15.98 17.22 9.20
C ASP A 417 15.18 17.07 10.50
N ASN A 418 13.88 17.35 10.46
CA ASN A 418 12.97 17.27 11.62
C ASN A 418 11.92 16.15 11.52
N HIS A 419 11.98 15.31 10.49
CA HIS A 419 11.16 14.10 10.31
C HIS A 419 9.64 14.34 10.31
N ARG A 420 9.18 15.38 9.61
CA ARG A 420 7.76 15.78 9.55
C ARG A 420 7.37 16.30 8.16
N PRO A 421 6.09 16.24 7.75
CA PRO A 421 5.63 16.96 6.58
C PRO A 421 5.97 18.46 6.63
N VAL A 422 6.16 19.07 5.45
CA VAL A 422 6.35 20.53 5.33
C VAL A 422 5.08 21.29 5.74
N ILE A 423 5.20 22.56 6.07
CA ILE A 423 4.05 23.35 6.57
C ILE A 423 2.89 23.43 5.57
N ASP A 424 3.18 23.46 4.27
CA ASP A 424 2.17 23.46 3.20
C ASP A 424 1.25 22.24 3.23
N TYR A 425 1.76 21.08 3.67
CA TYR A 425 0.93 19.88 3.87
C TYR A 425 -0.16 20.10 4.92
N TYR A 426 0.15 20.82 6.01
CA TYR A 426 -0.79 21.04 7.12
C TYR A 426 -1.82 22.12 6.79
N ASN A 427 -1.41 23.15 6.04
CA ASN A 427 -2.30 24.23 5.63
C ASN A 427 -3.32 23.78 4.57
N ASP A 428 -3.04 22.70 3.85
CA ASP A 428 -3.98 22.11 2.91
C ASP A 428 -4.99 21.19 3.62
N LEU A 429 -6.20 21.70 3.78
CA LEU A 429 -7.34 20.99 4.37
C LEU A 429 -8.31 20.40 3.33
N THR A 430 -7.94 20.43 2.04
CA THR A 430 -8.80 19.89 0.99
C THR A 430 -8.97 18.38 1.11
N THR A 431 -10.19 17.91 0.85
CA THR A 431 -10.57 16.50 0.90
C THR A 431 -11.21 16.09 -0.43
N SER A 432 -11.15 14.80 -0.73
CA SER A 432 -11.74 14.17 -1.91
C SER A 432 -12.47 12.90 -1.49
N VAL A 433 -13.46 12.49 -2.30
CA VAL A 433 -14.16 11.21 -2.13
C VAL A 433 -13.17 10.04 -2.13
N SER A 434 -12.17 10.11 -3.01
CA SER A 434 -11.03 9.20 -2.96
C SER A 434 -9.91 9.84 -2.14
N SER A 435 -9.65 9.27 -0.97
CA SER A 435 -8.64 9.75 -0.03
C SER A 435 -7.22 9.85 -0.60
N LYS A 436 -6.96 9.16 -1.74
CA LYS A 436 -5.71 9.28 -2.52
C LYS A 436 -5.47 10.69 -3.07
N TYR A 437 -6.55 11.46 -3.32
CA TYR A 437 -6.52 12.81 -3.87
C TYR A 437 -6.83 13.90 -2.82
N ASN A 438 -6.84 13.58 -1.53
CA ASN A 438 -6.86 14.62 -0.47
C ASN A 438 -5.65 15.55 -0.61
N LYS A 439 -5.70 16.74 -0.02
CA LYS A 439 -4.58 17.69 -0.05
C LYS A 439 -4.16 18.04 -1.48
N VAL A 440 -5.13 18.39 -2.33
CA VAL A 440 -4.91 18.66 -3.75
C VAL A 440 -4.09 19.94 -3.98
N VAL A 441 -4.11 20.89 -3.05
CA VAL A 441 -3.41 22.18 -3.13
C VAL A 441 -1.92 22.03 -2.84
N HIS A 442 -1.54 21.24 -1.83
CA HIS A 442 -0.15 20.84 -1.59
C HIS A 442 0.36 19.94 -2.73
N SER A 443 -0.56 19.14 -3.31
CA SER A 443 -0.36 18.31 -4.49
C SER A 443 0.71 17.22 -4.28
N GLY A 444 1.64 17.06 -5.22
CA GLY A 444 2.47 15.87 -5.40
C GLY A 444 1.76 14.75 -6.16
N ILE A 445 0.57 15.00 -6.71
CA ILE A 445 -0.17 14.08 -7.57
C ILE A 445 0.47 14.09 -8.97
N ILE A 446 0.54 12.93 -9.60
CA ILE A 446 1.06 12.78 -10.96
C ILE A 446 0.22 13.61 -11.94
N SER A 447 0.89 14.43 -12.74
CA SER A 447 0.32 15.01 -13.95
C SER A 447 0.56 14.06 -15.12
N LYS A 448 -0.46 13.79 -15.92
CA LYS A 448 -0.38 12.86 -17.04
C LYS A 448 -0.59 13.59 -18.37
N GLY A 449 0.10 13.13 -19.40
CA GLY A 449 -0.10 13.58 -20.77
C GLY A 449 -1.29 12.90 -21.43
N THR A 450 -1.51 13.19 -22.70
CA THR A 450 -2.56 12.57 -23.54
C THR A 450 -2.37 11.06 -23.74
N ASP A 451 -1.16 10.56 -23.52
CA ASP A 451 -0.78 9.15 -23.51
C ASP A 451 -1.10 8.43 -22.19
N GLU A 452 -1.75 9.10 -21.23
CA GLU A 452 -2.04 8.63 -19.87
C GLU A 452 -0.78 8.28 -19.03
N ARG A 453 0.41 8.69 -19.51
CA ARG A 453 1.70 8.52 -18.83
C ARG A 453 2.08 9.78 -18.07
N GLY A 454 2.82 9.59 -16.98
CA GLY A 454 3.27 10.70 -16.15
C GLY A 454 4.21 11.65 -16.89
N GLU A 455 3.98 12.95 -16.74
CA GLU A 455 4.88 14.00 -17.22
C GLU A 455 5.70 14.61 -16.08
N TYR A 456 5.03 14.95 -14.98
CA TYR A 456 5.67 15.55 -13.83
C TYR A 456 4.82 15.42 -12.56
N TYR A 457 5.43 15.72 -11.42
CA TYR A 457 4.75 16.01 -10.17
C TYR A 457 5.03 17.45 -9.78
N LYS A 458 4.01 18.19 -9.34
CA LYS A 458 4.15 19.55 -8.78
C LYS A 458 3.86 19.51 -7.29
N VAL A 459 4.76 20.03 -6.45
CA VAL A 459 4.59 20.12 -4.99
C VAL A 459 4.67 21.58 -4.58
N ARG A 460 3.64 22.07 -3.87
CA ARG A 460 3.60 23.46 -3.37
C ARG A 460 4.34 23.59 -2.04
N LEU A 461 5.22 24.59 -1.96
CA LEU A 461 6.08 24.94 -0.81
C LEU A 461 5.95 26.42 -0.41
N THR A 462 4.82 27.05 -0.72
CA THR A 462 4.66 28.51 -0.59
C THR A 462 4.86 28.98 0.84
N ASN A 463 4.19 28.33 1.80
CA ASN A 463 4.30 28.69 3.21
C ASN A 463 5.66 28.30 3.79
N HIS A 464 6.28 27.23 3.28
CA HIS A 464 7.63 26.86 3.66
C HIS A 464 8.65 27.96 3.29
N ILE A 465 8.62 28.45 2.05
CA ILE A 465 9.49 29.54 1.60
C ILE A 465 9.13 30.85 2.33
N ARG A 466 7.84 31.16 2.48
CA ARG A 466 7.38 32.33 3.23
C ARG A 466 7.94 32.35 4.66
N ASN A 467 7.92 31.21 5.34
CA ASN A 467 8.45 31.15 6.71
C ASN A 467 9.97 31.35 6.76
N ILE A 468 10.71 30.89 5.75
CA ILE A 468 12.17 31.09 5.66
C ILE A 468 12.50 32.58 5.44
N VAL A 469 11.73 33.25 4.57
CA VAL A 469 11.95 34.65 4.19
C VAL A 469 11.37 35.62 5.24
N GLU A 470 10.11 35.48 5.63
CA GLU A 470 9.40 36.47 6.45
C GLU A 470 9.43 36.18 7.97
N HIS A 471 9.66 34.92 8.37
CA HIS A 471 9.50 34.48 9.78
C HIS A 471 10.75 33.76 10.33
N ASP A 472 11.93 34.07 9.78
CA ASP A 472 13.23 33.57 10.24
C ASP A 472 13.33 32.04 10.44
N SER A 473 12.53 31.26 9.71
CA SER A 473 12.62 29.81 9.77
C SER A 473 13.93 29.31 9.12
N THR A 474 14.37 28.14 9.60
CA THR A 474 15.58 27.51 9.09
C THR A 474 15.34 26.85 7.74
N ASN A 475 16.27 27.03 6.80
CA ASN A 475 16.34 26.22 5.59
C ASN A 475 16.69 24.79 5.99
N VAL A 476 15.82 23.85 5.62
CA VAL A 476 15.97 22.42 5.94
C VAL A 476 16.10 21.63 4.66
N ARG A 477 16.73 20.47 4.77
CA ARG A 477 16.74 19.51 3.65
C ARG A 477 15.43 18.78 3.60
N LEU A 478 14.99 18.51 2.38
CA LEU A 478 13.73 17.87 2.10
C LEU A 478 13.97 16.43 1.63
N GLY A 479 13.13 15.53 2.11
CA GLY A 479 13.08 14.15 1.64
C GLY A 479 11.97 14.00 0.62
N LEU A 480 12.27 13.40 -0.53
CA LEU A 480 11.33 13.10 -1.60
C LEU A 480 11.11 11.59 -1.68
N VAL A 481 9.88 11.16 -1.47
CA VAL A 481 9.49 9.74 -1.50
C VAL A 481 8.18 9.55 -2.25
N VAL A 482 7.90 8.32 -2.68
CA VAL A 482 6.55 7.93 -3.10
C VAL A 482 5.63 7.81 -1.88
N THR A 483 4.32 7.94 -2.05
CA THR A 483 3.37 7.72 -0.94
C THR A 483 2.09 7.04 -1.42
N GLU A 484 1.63 6.02 -0.67
CA GLU A 484 0.35 5.37 -0.96
C GLU A 484 -0.86 6.16 -0.45
N ASN A 485 -0.73 6.81 0.71
CA ASN A 485 -1.80 7.58 1.33
C ASN A 485 -1.21 8.83 1.99
N ILE A 486 -1.49 10.00 1.39
CA ILE A 486 -0.98 11.28 1.87
C ILE A 486 -1.42 11.59 3.30
N ASN A 487 -2.57 11.09 3.76
CA ASN A 487 -3.12 11.41 5.08
C ASN A 487 -2.39 10.69 6.23
N ASN A 488 -1.66 9.61 5.94
CA ASN A 488 -0.91 8.88 6.94
C ASN A 488 0.58 9.22 6.83
N VAL A 489 1.04 10.03 7.79
CA VAL A 489 2.42 10.52 7.89
C VAL A 489 3.19 9.85 9.03
N ASN A 490 2.72 8.67 9.47
CA ASN A 490 3.45 7.88 10.46
C ASN A 490 4.86 7.56 9.95
N ARG A 491 5.77 7.32 10.90
CA ARG A 491 7.19 7.09 10.62
C ARG A 491 7.50 5.61 10.69
N ALA A 492 8.23 5.11 9.70
CA ALA A 492 8.90 3.82 9.75
C ALA A 492 10.38 4.05 10.05
N TYR A 493 10.92 3.32 11.02
CA TYR A 493 12.34 3.41 11.37
C TYR A 493 13.20 2.75 10.29
N LEU A 494 14.32 3.40 9.95
CA LEU A 494 15.39 2.77 9.16
C LEU A 494 16.15 1.81 10.07
N LYS A 495 16.49 0.62 9.57
CA LYS A 495 17.36 -0.32 10.31
C LYS A 495 18.75 0.27 10.53
N VAL A 496 19.26 0.96 9.50
CA VAL A 496 20.52 1.69 9.52
C VAL A 496 20.22 3.16 9.17
N PRO A 497 20.19 4.06 10.15
CA PRO A 497 20.11 5.50 9.90
C PRO A 497 21.27 6.01 9.03
N PHE A 498 21.03 7.06 8.27
CA PHE A 498 22.07 7.74 7.48
C PHE A 498 22.21 9.21 7.88
N THR A 499 23.40 9.74 7.65
CA THR A 499 23.71 11.14 7.94
C THR A 499 23.35 12.01 6.74
N VAL A 500 22.67 13.11 7.00
CA VAL A 500 22.49 14.19 6.03
C VAL A 500 23.12 15.42 6.67
N GLY A 501 24.26 15.89 6.16
CA GLY A 501 25.10 16.93 6.77
C GLY A 501 25.31 16.73 8.28
N SER A 502 24.74 17.58 9.15
CA SER A 502 24.88 17.46 10.61
C SER A 502 23.74 16.72 11.32
N LYS A 503 22.74 16.21 10.59
CA LYS A 503 21.54 15.56 11.14
C LYS A 503 21.50 14.08 10.78
N GLN A 504 20.82 13.29 11.61
CA GLN A 504 20.57 11.87 11.37
C GLN A 504 19.16 11.66 10.83
N ALA A 505 19.06 11.09 9.63
CA ALA A 505 17.81 10.57 9.08
C ALA A 505 17.59 9.16 9.63
N LYS A 506 16.65 9.04 10.57
CA LYS A 506 16.31 7.77 11.23
C LYS A 506 15.01 7.16 10.71
N TYR A 507 14.28 7.90 9.88
CA TYR A 507 12.90 7.61 9.52
C TYR A 507 12.62 7.89 8.06
N VAL A 508 11.68 7.12 7.52
CA VAL A 508 10.96 7.42 6.28
C VAL A 508 9.45 7.39 6.54
N PRO A 509 8.64 8.10 5.74
CA PRO A 509 7.19 7.99 5.82
C PRO A 509 6.72 6.54 5.63
N ALA A 510 5.89 6.03 6.54
CA ALA A 510 5.40 4.65 6.52
C ALA A 510 4.63 4.33 5.23
N MET A 511 3.91 5.31 4.67
CA MET A 511 3.20 5.14 3.41
C MET A 511 4.11 5.09 2.18
N SER A 512 5.39 5.45 2.31
CA SER A 512 6.41 5.14 1.30
C SER A 512 6.84 3.68 1.38
N VAL A 513 6.90 3.09 2.58
CA VAL A 513 7.31 1.69 2.78
C VAL A 513 6.29 0.73 2.19
N VAL A 514 4.99 1.00 2.35
CA VAL A 514 3.92 0.12 1.85
C VAL A 514 3.60 0.33 0.37
N ASN A 515 4.16 1.36 -0.26
CA ASN A 515 4.01 1.59 -1.70
C ASN A 515 5.07 0.76 -2.46
N PRO A 516 4.68 -0.21 -3.30
CA PRO A 516 5.64 -1.06 -4.01
C PRO A 516 6.27 -0.38 -5.24
N LEU A 517 5.69 0.73 -5.70
CA LEU A 517 6.08 1.41 -6.93
C LEU A 517 7.28 2.35 -6.72
N GLY A 518 7.85 2.77 -7.86
CA GLY A 518 8.90 3.78 -7.93
C GLY A 518 8.79 4.57 -9.23
N THR A 519 9.51 5.68 -9.30
CA THR A 519 9.62 6.50 -10.51
C THR A 519 11.02 7.06 -10.67
N ILE A 520 11.46 7.22 -11.92
CA ILE A 520 12.70 7.91 -12.27
C ILE A 520 12.34 9.34 -12.68
N LEU A 521 12.95 10.29 -12.01
CA LEU A 521 12.78 11.72 -12.23
C LEU A 521 14.08 12.30 -12.79
N TYR A 522 13.98 13.31 -13.65
CA TYR A 522 15.13 14.13 -13.97
C TYR A 522 15.67 14.79 -12.70
N GLY A 523 16.99 14.84 -12.57
CA GLY A 523 17.68 15.37 -11.39
C GLY A 523 17.99 16.86 -11.48
N SER A 524 18.91 17.32 -10.63
CA SER A 524 19.28 18.74 -10.53
C SER A 524 20.63 19.08 -11.18
N ASN A 525 21.39 18.07 -11.60
CA ASN A 525 22.70 18.27 -12.22
C ASN A 525 22.62 19.15 -13.48
N SER A 526 23.64 19.98 -13.73
CA SER A 526 23.72 20.87 -14.89
C SER A 526 23.64 20.17 -16.24
N ASN A 527 23.98 18.87 -16.31
CA ASN A 527 23.88 18.06 -17.53
C ASN A 527 22.43 17.73 -17.93
N VAL A 528 21.47 17.93 -17.03
CA VAL A 528 20.05 17.72 -17.29
C VAL A 528 19.48 18.88 -18.12
N PRO A 529 18.67 18.62 -19.17
CA PRO A 529 18.00 19.66 -19.95
C PRO A 529 17.31 20.72 -19.08
N ALA A 530 17.52 22.00 -19.40
CA ALA A 530 17.18 23.10 -18.50
C ALA A 530 15.67 23.24 -18.18
N ASP A 531 14.81 22.73 -19.07
CA ASP A 531 13.35 22.67 -18.96
C ASP A 531 12.85 21.48 -18.13
N LYS A 532 13.65 20.42 -17.98
CA LYS A 532 13.34 19.21 -17.19
C LYS A 532 14.06 19.15 -15.84
N ARG A 533 15.13 19.92 -15.69
CA ARG A 533 15.94 19.99 -14.47
C ARG A 533 15.12 20.49 -13.28
N ILE A 534 15.30 19.85 -12.13
CA ILE A 534 14.61 20.22 -10.89
C ILE A 534 15.01 21.65 -10.51
N LYS A 535 14.01 22.51 -10.28
CA LYS A 535 14.17 23.89 -9.84
C LYS A 535 13.08 24.28 -8.85
N LEU A 536 13.40 25.22 -7.96
CA LEU A 536 12.41 25.91 -7.15
C LEU A 536 11.89 27.11 -7.94
N GLN A 537 10.59 27.13 -8.26
CA GLN A 537 9.93 28.27 -8.88
C GLN A 537 9.27 29.13 -7.80
N VAL A 538 9.55 30.44 -7.80
CA VAL A 538 9.00 31.40 -6.83
C VAL A 538 8.36 32.57 -7.56
N TYR A 539 7.09 32.82 -7.25
CA TYR A 539 6.31 33.98 -7.65
C TYR A 539 6.18 34.91 -6.45
N TYR A 540 6.54 36.18 -6.61
CA TYR A 540 6.62 37.12 -5.51
C TYR A 540 6.34 38.56 -5.94
N THR A 541 6.02 39.41 -4.97
CA THR A 541 5.89 40.86 -5.14
C THR A 541 6.94 41.56 -4.31
N LYS A 542 7.44 42.70 -4.81
CA LYS A 542 8.32 43.58 -4.05
C LYS A 542 7.49 44.74 -3.50
N PRO A 543 7.76 45.23 -2.28
CA PRO A 543 7.19 46.49 -1.83
C PRO A 543 7.69 47.63 -2.72
N ASP A 544 6.85 48.63 -2.91
CA ASP A 544 7.21 49.87 -3.62
C ASP A 544 8.27 50.69 -2.88
#